data_AF-A0A2E1QS68-F1
#
_entry.id   AF-A0A2E1QS68-F1
#
_cell.length_a   1.000
_cell.length_b   1.000
_cell.length_c   1.000
_cell.angle_alpha   90.00
_cell.angle_beta   90.00
_cell.angle_gamma   90.00
#
_symmetry.space_group_name_H-M   'P 1'
#
loop_
_entity.id
_entity.type
_entity.pdbx_description
1 polymer ?
#
loop_
_entity_poly.entity_id
_entity_poly.type
_entity_poly.pdbx_seq_one_letter_code
_entity_poly.pdbx_strand_id
1 'polypeptide(L)'
;MLYINKIPLKCLIIIGFLIVFFSSSHGKAEVNSVEEANEFLTNYCLVLVSEIEKSSQKQIDALERNRMLEFTKVGQWIFGISELYQNLNCTIYINGEDDE
;
A
#
# COMPACT_ATOMS: atom_id res chain seq x y z
N MET A 1 15.27 42.05 32.10
CA MET A 1 13.82 41.97 32.37
C MET A 1 13.23 41.01 31.35
N LEU A 2 12.92 39.77 31.76
CA LEU A 2 12.53 38.69 30.86
C LEU A 2 11.10 38.92 30.35
N TYR A 3 10.96 39.16 29.05
CA TYR A 3 9.67 39.25 28.36
C TYR A 3 9.10 37.82 28.21
N ILE A 4 8.45 37.32 29.25
CA ILE A 4 7.65 36.09 29.14
C ILE A 4 6.36 36.49 28.44
N ASN A 5 6.36 36.28 27.13
CA ASN A 5 5.25 36.54 26.22
C ASN A 5 4.03 35.73 26.69
N LYS A 6 2.93 36.39 27.06
CA LYS A 6 1.68 35.74 27.46
C LYS A 6 1.05 35.08 26.23
N ILE A 7 1.39 33.81 26.00
CA ILE A 7 0.71 33.00 24.99
C ILE A 7 -0.76 32.89 25.40
N PRO A 8 -1.72 33.34 24.57
CA PRO A 8 -3.13 33.27 24.92
C PRO A 8 -3.56 31.80 25.05
N LEU A 9 -4.35 31.49 26.07
CA LEU A 9 -4.78 30.12 26.41
C LEU A 9 -5.36 29.36 25.20
N LYS A 10 -6.03 30.07 24.29
CA LYS A 10 -6.56 29.51 23.03
C LYS A 10 -5.47 28.97 22.11
N CYS A 11 -4.32 29.62 22.03
CA CYS A 11 -3.17 29.13 21.25
C CYS A 11 -2.54 27.88 21.89
N LEU A 12 -2.49 27.80 23.22
CA LEU A 12 -2.00 26.59 23.92
C LEU A 12 -2.92 25.38 23.66
N ILE A 13 -4.23 25.60 23.63
CA ILE A 13 -5.20 24.54 23.31
C ILE A 13 -5.01 24.05 21.87
N ILE A 14 -4.84 24.97 20.91
CA ILE A 14 -4.62 24.63 19.49
C ILE A 14 -3.29 23.87 19.32
N ILE A 15 -2.22 24.34 19.95
CA ILE A 15 -0.90 23.69 19.90
C ILE A 15 -0.96 22.29 20.53
N GLY A 16 -1.63 22.14 21.67
CA GLY A 16 -1.84 20.84 22.30
C GLY A 16 -2.62 19.87 21.41
N PHE A 17 -3.66 20.35 20.75
CA PHE A 17 -4.45 19.56 19.81
C PHE A 17 -3.64 19.10 18.59
N LEU A 18 -2.81 20.00 18.04
CA LEU A 18 -1.91 19.67 16.92
C LEU A 18 -0.86 18.64 17.33
N ILE A 19 -0.25 18.76 18.50
CA ILE A 19 0.73 17.77 18.99
C ILE A 19 0.08 16.40 19.13
N VAL A 20 -1.11 16.29 19.72
CA VAL A 20 -1.84 15.01 19.84
C VAL A 20 -2.21 14.44 18.47
N PHE A 21 -2.64 15.28 17.51
CA PHE A 21 -2.96 14.83 16.16
C PHE A 21 -1.73 14.36 15.36
N PHE A 22 -0.57 15.01 15.51
CA PHE A 22 0.66 14.63 14.80
C PHE A 22 1.41 13.46 15.47
N SER A 23 1.15 13.17 16.75
CA SER A 23 1.81 12.08 17.49
C SER A 23 1.32 10.68 17.06
N SER A 24 0.12 10.57 16.49
CA SER A 24 -0.55 9.30 16.25
C SER A 24 -0.17 8.59 14.94
N SER A 25 0.78 9.13 14.16
CA SER A 25 1.12 8.59 12.83
C SER A 25 2.38 7.71 12.77
N HIS A 26 2.94 7.30 13.91
CA HIS A 26 4.00 6.28 13.91
C HIS A 26 3.41 4.89 14.13
N GLY A 27 2.50 4.48 13.24
CA GLY A 27 2.30 3.06 12.99
C GLY A 27 3.54 2.54 12.29
N LYS A 28 4.60 2.23 13.07
CA LYS A 28 5.66 1.39 12.54
C LYS A 28 4.99 0.05 12.23
N ALA A 29 4.81 -0.27 10.95
CA ALA A 29 4.68 -1.66 10.53
C ALA A 29 6.06 -2.32 10.74
N GLU A 30 6.45 -2.49 11.99
CA GLU A 30 7.68 -3.17 12.38
C GLU A 30 7.33 -4.66 12.30
N VAL A 31 7.73 -5.31 11.21
CA VAL A 31 7.69 -6.77 11.08
C VAL A 31 8.76 -7.31 12.00
N ASN A 32 8.35 -7.89 13.13
CA ASN A 32 9.25 -8.25 14.23
C ASN A 32 9.63 -9.74 14.23
N SER A 33 8.97 -10.55 13.39
CA SER A 33 9.24 -11.98 13.29
C SER A 33 9.16 -12.48 11.84
N VAL A 34 9.77 -13.64 11.59
CA VAL A 34 9.68 -14.34 10.29
C VAL A 34 8.22 -14.72 9.98
N GLU A 35 7.46 -15.08 11.00
CA GLU A 35 6.04 -15.41 10.87
C GLU A 35 5.22 -14.20 10.42
N GLU A 36 5.42 -13.03 11.05
CA GLU A 36 4.78 -11.77 10.63
C GLU A 36 5.19 -11.36 9.22
N ALA A 37 6.45 -11.59 8.82
CA ALA A 37 6.93 -11.31 7.48
C ALA A 37 6.23 -12.20 6.44
N ASN A 38 6.09 -13.49 6.74
CA ASN A 38 5.42 -14.44 5.87
C ASN A 38 3.93 -14.12 5.75
N GLU A 39 3.25 -13.82 6.85
CA GLU A 39 1.83 -13.41 6.81
C GLU A 39 1.64 -12.13 5.98
N PHE A 40 2.52 -11.15 6.15
CA PHE A 40 2.51 -9.93 5.35
C PHE A 40 2.69 -10.24 3.85
N LEU A 41 3.68 -11.06 3.50
CA LEU A 41 3.98 -11.40 2.10
C LEU A 41 2.83 -12.20 1.47
N THR A 42 2.25 -13.17 2.18
CA THR A 42 1.07 -13.92 1.71
C THR A 42 -0.09 -12.97 1.41
N ASN A 43 -0.43 -12.07 2.34
CA ASN A 43 -1.50 -11.10 2.13
C ASN A 43 -1.18 -10.15 0.97
N TYR A 44 0.06 -9.68 0.88
CA TYR A 44 0.48 -8.80 -0.20
C TYR A 44 0.37 -9.48 -1.57
N CYS A 45 0.83 -10.72 -1.69
CA CYS A 45 0.73 -11.52 -2.91
C CYS A 45 -0.71 -11.75 -3.35
N LEU A 46 -1.64 -12.02 -2.42
CA LEU A 46 -3.08 -12.11 -2.72
C LEU A 46 -3.64 -10.79 -3.27
N VAL A 47 -3.23 -9.66 -2.70
CA VAL A 47 -3.63 -8.33 -3.19
C VAL A 47 -3.11 -8.08 -4.60
N LEU A 48 -1.87 -8.47 -4.91
CA LEU A 48 -1.31 -8.33 -6.27
C LEU A 48 -2.13 -9.13 -7.29
N VAL A 49 -2.46 -10.39 -6.99
CA VAL A 49 -3.29 -11.23 -7.88
C VAL A 49 -4.67 -10.63 -8.09
N SER A 50 -5.32 -10.16 -7.02
CA SER A 50 -6.64 -9.53 -7.11
C SER A 50 -6.61 -8.25 -7.97
N GLU A 51 -5.58 -7.43 -7.86
CA GLU A 51 -5.46 -6.22 -8.69
C GLU A 51 -5.12 -6.55 -10.16
N ILE A 52 -4.37 -7.63 -10.43
CA ILE A 52 -4.18 -8.16 -11.80
C ILE A 52 -5.52 -8.57 -12.41
N GLU A 53 -6.33 -9.37 -11.69
CA GLU A 53 -7.63 -9.84 -12.18
C GLU A 53 -8.56 -8.65 -12.49
N LYS A 54 -8.71 -7.74 -11.54
CA LYS A 54 -9.53 -6.53 -11.69
C LYS A 54 -9.05 -5.65 -12.83
N SER A 55 -7.74 -5.49 -13.00
CA SER A 55 -7.16 -4.69 -14.08
C SER A 55 -7.35 -5.37 -15.43
N SER A 56 -7.26 -6.69 -15.50
CA SER A 56 -7.52 -7.47 -16.71
C SER A 56 -8.95 -7.23 -17.22
N GLN A 57 -9.94 -7.26 -16.33
CA GLN A 57 -11.32 -6.92 -16.70
C GLN A 57 -11.46 -5.50 -17.27
N LYS A 58 -10.81 -4.50 -16.64
CA LYS A 58 -10.79 -3.13 -17.18
C LYS A 58 -10.11 -3.04 -18.55
N GLN A 59 -9.08 -3.85 -18.78
CA GLN A 59 -8.39 -3.90 -20.06
C GLN A 59 -9.30 -4.46 -21.16
N ILE A 60 -10.06 -5.52 -20.86
CA ILE A 60 -11.07 -6.09 -21.75
C ILE A 60 -12.16 -5.06 -22.05
N ASP A 61 -12.72 -4.40 -21.03
CA ASP A 61 -13.71 -3.32 -21.19
C ASP A 61 -13.19 -2.17 -22.09
N ALA A 62 -11.91 -1.83 -21.95
CA ALA A 62 -11.28 -0.80 -22.79
C ALA A 62 -11.16 -1.25 -24.24
N LEU A 63 -10.86 -2.53 -24.49
CA LEU A 63 -10.80 -3.12 -25.82
C LEU A 63 -12.18 -3.12 -26.49
N GLU A 64 -13.22 -3.58 -25.78
CA GLU A 64 -14.60 -3.64 -26.28
C GLU A 64 -15.15 -2.26 -26.66
N ARG A 65 -14.73 -1.22 -25.94
CA ARG A 65 -15.13 0.18 -26.17
C ARG A 65 -14.20 0.91 -27.14
N ASN A 66 -13.26 0.22 -27.79
CA ASN A 66 -12.27 0.78 -28.72
C ASN A 66 -11.42 1.92 -28.10
N ARG A 67 -11.13 1.84 -26.79
CA ARG A 67 -10.34 2.82 -26.03
C ARG A 67 -8.88 2.39 -25.94
N MET A 68 -8.17 2.42 -27.08
CA MET A 68 -6.82 1.87 -27.21
C MET A 68 -5.76 2.49 -26.27
N LEU A 69 -5.89 3.78 -25.95
CA LEU A 69 -4.99 4.42 -24.99
C LEU A 69 -5.17 3.86 -23.57
N GLU A 70 -6.42 3.62 -23.17
CA GLU A 70 -6.75 3.03 -21.86
C GLU A 70 -6.32 1.57 -21.81
N PHE A 71 -6.59 0.80 -22.88
CA PHE A 71 -6.11 -0.57 -23.04
C PHE A 71 -4.59 -0.68 -22.82
N THR A 72 -3.82 0.21 -23.45
CA THR A 72 -2.35 0.21 -23.36
C THR A 72 -1.88 0.57 -21.95
N LYS A 73 -2.48 1.60 -21.34
CA LYS A 73 -2.13 2.03 -19.97
C LYS A 73 -2.42 0.94 -18.95
N VAL A 74 -3.59 0.30 -19.04
CA VAL A 74 -3.97 -0.78 -18.13
C VAL A 74 -3.09 -2.01 -18.36
N GLY A 75 -2.72 -2.31 -19.60
CA GLY A 75 -1.77 -3.39 -19.91
C GLY A 75 -0.39 -3.18 -19.29
N GLN A 76 0.14 -1.95 -19.36
CA GLN A 76 1.41 -1.60 -18.70
C GLN A 76 1.32 -1.71 -17.18
N TRP A 77 0.18 -1.33 -16.59
CA TRP A 77 -0.08 -1.48 -15.16
C TRP A 77 -0.09 -2.96 -14.73
N ILE A 78 -0.81 -3.81 -15.48
CA ILE A 78 -0.83 -5.26 -15.27
C ILE A 78 0.60 -5.81 -15.34
N PHE A 79 1.36 -5.46 -16.37
CA PHE A 79 2.74 -5.91 -16.53
C PHE A 79 3.61 -5.56 -15.31
N GLY A 80 3.54 -4.32 -14.82
CA GLY A 80 4.30 -3.90 -13.64
C GLY A 80 3.92 -4.67 -12.38
N ILE A 81 2.63 -4.95 -12.15
CA ILE A 81 2.20 -5.76 -11.00
C ILE A 81 2.65 -7.22 -11.16
N SER A 82 2.56 -7.78 -12.37
CA SER A 82 3.02 -9.14 -12.65
C SER A 82 4.53 -9.30 -12.43
N GLU A 83 5.33 -8.29 -12.75
CA GLU A 83 6.76 -8.27 -12.46
C GLU A 83 7.03 -8.28 -10.95
N LEU A 84 6.28 -7.49 -10.16
CA LEU A 84 6.37 -7.53 -8.70
C LEU A 84 5.98 -8.89 -8.13
N TYR A 85 4.89 -9.49 -8.63
CA TYR A 85 4.45 -10.82 -8.21
C TYR A 85 5.54 -11.89 -8.42
N GLN A 86 6.21 -11.86 -9.58
CA GLN A 86 7.30 -12.79 -9.90
C GLN A 86 8.53 -12.56 -9.01
N ASN A 87 8.94 -11.30 -8.85
CA ASN A 87 10.14 -10.96 -8.07
C ASN A 87 9.98 -11.20 -6.56
N LEU A 88 8.75 -11.21 -6.04
CA LEU A 88 8.45 -11.60 -4.66
C LEU A 88 8.27 -13.11 -4.47
N ASN A 89 8.38 -13.89 -5.56
CA ASN A 89 8.14 -15.33 -5.58
C ASN A 89 6.80 -15.72 -4.91
N CYS A 90 5.74 -14.97 -5.24
CA CYS A 90 4.43 -15.10 -4.63
C CYS A 90 3.80 -16.49 -4.73
N THR A 91 4.26 -17.31 -5.67
CA THR A 91 3.83 -18.71 -5.84
C THR A 91 4.03 -19.54 -4.56
N ILE A 92 5.17 -19.38 -3.87
CA ILE A 92 5.47 -20.10 -2.62
C ILE A 92 4.45 -19.75 -1.54
N TYR A 93 4.08 -18.47 -1.44
CA TYR A 93 3.17 -17.98 -0.40
C TYR A 93 1.70 -18.30 -0.67
N ILE A 94 1.30 -18.49 -1.92
CA ILE A 94 -0.10 -18.78 -2.30
C ILE A 94 -0.36 -20.28 -2.37
N ASN A 95 0.58 -21.07 -2.90
CA ASN A 95 0.38 -22.50 -3.14
C ASN A 95 0.93 -23.39 -2.03
N GLY A 96 1.70 -22.85 -1.08
CA GLY A 96 2.25 -23.61 0.05
C GLY A 96 3.21 -24.72 -0.37
N GLU A 97 3.89 -24.58 -1.52
CA GLU A 97 4.96 -25.48 -1.90
C GLU A 97 6.26 -24.96 -1.29
N ASP A 98 6.64 -25.60 -0.19
CA ASP A 98 8.03 -25.73 0.23
C ASP A 98 8.78 -26.42 -0.91
N ASP A 99 9.56 -25.66 -1.68
CA ASP A 99 10.58 -26.25 -2.54
C ASP A 99 11.58 -26.99 -1.62
N GLU A 100 11.60 -28.33 -1.71
CA GLU A 100 12.54 -29.24 -1.03
C GLU A 100 14.01 -28.83 -1.10
#